data_AF-A0A956GMH0-F1
#
_entry.id   AF-A0A956GMH0-F1
#
_cell.length_a   1.000
_cell.length_b   1.000
_cell.length_c   1.000
_cell.angle_alpha   90.00
_cell.angle_beta   90.00
_cell.angle_gamma   90.00
#
_symmetry.space_group_name_H-M   'P 1'
#
loop_
_entity.id
_entity.type
_entity.pdbx_description
1 polymer ?
#
loop_
_entity_poly.entity_id
_entity_poly.type
_entity_poly.pdbx_seq_one_letter_code
_entity_poly.pdbx_strand_id
1 'polypeptide(L)'
;MFHVEPRALSAEDVAAYEDSFLSSLWPRPLRYLVTQAIPGRPIPRPAGTISLGERSQVLREVLIHPDLWQVSLATSKATVGGYAQLSVCTRPSIDSEDLRTYGRRPLDLSAPGESDGWVKGMLELADRVGAYHGVVPVMSDTGVLIDISGVNVIADGVPQHPAPAQLERMVSVDRELVTRYVRFPRWGTLLSHAHVQALGGRARIEDAVHPAVVEEVGRGFYFQLTTTLATAMAQDAQRQQLAFTELAAPLLPPTRSART
;
A
#
# COMPACT_ATOMS: atom_id res chain seq x y z
N MET A 1 -1.09 -0.75 0.32
CA MET A 1 0.04 -0.84 -0.63
C MET A 1 -0.46 -0.58 -2.03
N PHE A 2 0.38 0.01 -2.88
CA PHE A 2 0.14 0.21 -4.31
C PHE A 2 1.22 -0.49 -5.13
N HIS A 3 0.82 -1.09 -6.24
CA HIS A 3 1.65 -1.85 -7.18
C HIS A 3 1.88 -1.02 -8.44
N VAL A 4 3.13 -1.03 -8.89
CA VAL A 4 3.64 -0.29 -10.05
C VAL A 4 4.40 -1.27 -10.92
N GLU A 5 4.23 -1.17 -12.24
CA GLU A 5 4.83 -2.12 -13.19
C GLU A 5 6.36 -2.18 -13.01
N PRO A 6 6.98 -3.36 -13.18
CA PRO A 6 8.43 -3.49 -13.12
C PRO A 6 9.11 -2.65 -14.19
N ARG A 7 9.82 -1.61 -13.76
CA ARG A 7 10.70 -0.81 -14.61
C ARG A 7 11.80 -0.17 -13.79
N ALA A 8 12.87 0.27 -14.47
CA ALA A 8 13.80 1.18 -13.84
C ALA A 8 13.06 2.47 -13.47
N LEU A 9 13.35 3.01 -12.27
CA LEU A 9 12.80 4.30 -11.88
C LEU A 9 13.34 5.38 -12.83
N SER A 10 12.43 6.12 -13.46
CA SER A 10 12.75 7.31 -14.23
C SER A 10 13.08 8.48 -13.31
N ALA A 11 13.63 9.55 -13.87
CA ALA A 11 13.85 10.79 -13.11
C ALA A 11 12.53 11.37 -12.55
N GLU A 12 11.42 11.17 -13.27
CA GLU A 12 10.09 11.60 -12.84
C GLU A 12 9.58 10.78 -11.64
N ASP A 13 9.82 9.46 -11.63
CA ASP A 13 9.45 8.61 -10.49
C ASP A 13 10.24 9.00 -9.25
N VAL A 14 11.55 9.23 -9.41
CA VAL A 14 12.42 9.66 -8.31
C VAL A 14 11.92 10.99 -7.74
N ALA A 15 11.57 11.95 -8.61
CA ALA A 15 10.99 13.23 -8.19
C ALA A 15 9.63 13.03 -7.50
N ALA A 16 8.78 12.12 -7.98
CA ALA A 16 7.49 11.82 -7.35
C ALA A 16 7.65 11.22 -5.94
N TYR A 17 8.58 10.29 -5.78
CA TYR A 17 8.90 9.75 -4.46
C TYR A 17 9.50 10.82 -3.54
N GLU A 18 10.41 11.64 -4.05
CA GLU A 18 11.01 12.74 -3.30
C GLU A 18 9.96 13.74 -2.81
N ASP A 19 9.15 14.29 -3.72
CA ASP A 19 8.07 15.23 -3.40
C ASP A 19 7.11 14.62 -2.40
N SER A 20 6.75 13.35 -2.61
CA SER A 20 5.93 12.61 -1.67
C SER A 20 6.61 12.57 -0.32
N PHE A 21 7.86 12.10 -0.18
CA PHE A 21 8.58 12.06 1.10
C PHE A 21 8.69 13.43 1.82
N LEU A 22 8.69 14.52 1.06
CA LEU A 22 8.81 15.90 1.55
C LEU A 22 7.46 16.60 1.72
N SER A 23 6.36 15.96 1.36
CA SER A 23 5.03 16.57 1.33
C SER A 23 4.58 17.11 2.69
N SER A 24 3.97 18.29 2.68
CA SER A 24 3.30 18.87 3.84
C SER A 24 1.98 18.18 4.17
N LEU A 25 1.50 17.26 3.32
CA LEU A 25 0.37 16.39 3.63
C LEU A 25 0.70 15.42 4.77
N TRP A 26 1.98 15.21 5.07
CA TRP A 26 2.38 14.50 6.27
C TRP A 26 2.36 15.44 7.47
N PRO A 27 1.56 15.15 8.50
CA PRO A 27 1.47 16.02 9.68
C PRO A 27 2.75 15.98 10.52
N ARG A 28 3.65 15.02 10.27
CA ARG A 28 4.98 14.96 10.87
C ARG A 28 6.02 14.64 9.81
N PRO A 29 7.20 15.28 9.85
CA PRO A 29 8.25 15.06 8.87
C PRO A 29 8.80 13.63 8.97
N LEU A 30 8.90 12.95 7.83
CA LEU A 30 9.58 11.67 7.69
C LEU A 30 11.10 11.94 7.63
N ARG A 31 11.81 11.66 8.74
CA ARG A 31 13.21 12.05 8.95
C ARG A 31 14.15 10.89 9.22
N TYR A 32 13.62 9.71 9.48
CA TYR A 32 14.40 8.51 9.77
C TYR A 32 14.48 7.65 8.53
N LEU A 33 15.66 7.61 7.91
CA LEU A 33 15.97 6.79 6.76
C LEU A 33 16.21 5.34 7.18
N VAL A 34 15.52 4.43 6.51
CA VAL A 34 15.79 3.00 6.55
C VAL A 34 16.04 2.55 5.12
N THR A 35 17.12 1.81 4.91
CA THR A 35 17.46 1.27 3.62
C THR A 35 17.78 -0.20 3.74
N GLN A 36 17.23 -0.99 2.83
CA GLN A 36 17.49 -2.41 2.72
C GLN A 36 18.13 -2.66 1.36
N ALA A 37 19.33 -3.24 1.39
CA ALA A 37 20.04 -3.64 0.20
C ALA A 37 19.72 -5.09 -0.18
N ILE A 38 20.06 -5.46 -1.40
CA ILE A 38 20.10 -6.87 -1.82
C ILE A 38 21.08 -7.63 -0.90
N PRO A 39 20.73 -8.85 -0.41
CA PRO A 39 21.63 -9.63 0.43
C PRO A 39 23.04 -9.77 -0.18
N GLY A 40 24.06 -9.44 0.61
CA GLY A 40 25.47 -9.48 0.19
C GLY A 40 25.96 -8.29 -0.65
N ARG A 41 25.11 -7.29 -0.93
CA ARG A 41 25.47 -6.10 -1.71
C ARG A 41 25.22 -4.84 -0.90
N PRO A 42 26.23 -4.28 -0.20
CA PRO A 42 26.02 -3.12 0.65
C PRO A 42 25.69 -1.87 -0.18
N ILE A 43 24.86 -1.00 0.39
CA ILE A 43 24.62 0.34 -0.12
C ILE A 43 25.42 1.36 0.71
N PRO A 44 25.87 2.47 0.12
CA PRO A 44 26.78 3.41 0.77
C PRO A 44 26.17 4.18 1.96
N ARG A 45 24.84 4.17 2.13
CA ARG A 45 24.16 4.89 3.21
C ARG A 45 23.54 3.95 4.24
N PRO A 46 24.01 3.96 5.50
CA PRO A 46 23.35 3.22 6.57
C PRO A 46 22.07 3.92 7.04
N ALA A 47 21.16 3.14 7.64
CA ALA A 47 19.95 3.67 8.27
C ALA A 47 20.28 4.70 9.36
N GLY A 48 19.48 5.77 9.47
CA GLY A 48 19.77 6.87 10.38
C GLY A 48 18.83 8.06 10.23
N THR A 49 19.03 9.07 11.08
CA THR A 49 18.29 10.34 10.94
C THR A 49 18.95 11.18 9.85
N ILE A 50 18.15 11.78 8.97
CA ILE A 50 18.59 12.70 7.92
C ILE A 50 18.01 14.08 8.17
N SER A 51 18.83 15.12 8.02
CA SER A 51 18.37 16.51 8.16
C SER A 51 17.45 16.89 6.99
N LEU A 52 16.58 17.90 7.17
CA LEU A 52 15.66 18.34 6.12
C LEU A 52 16.41 18.77 4.83
N GLY A 53 17.52 19.49 4.98
CA GLY A 53 18.31 19.99 3.86
C GLY A 53 19.03 18.89 3.06
N GLU A 54 19.27 17.72 3.66
CA GLU A 54 19.94 16.60 3.00
C GLU A 54 18.97 15.60 2.34
N ARG A 55 17.67 15.61 2.69
CA ARG A 55 16.75 14.54 2.31
C ARG A 55 16.62 14.35 0.81
N SER A 56 16.47 15.46 0.07
CA SER A 56 16.36 15.46 -1.38
C SER A 56 17.53 14.74 -2.03
N GLN A 57 18.75 15.17 -1.72
CA GLN A 57 19.98 14.59 -2.24
C GLN A 57 20.09 13.09 -1.86
N VAL A 58 19.90 12.77 -0.58
CA VAL A 58 20.01 11.39 -0.09
C VAL A 58 18.99 10.47 -0.77
N LEU A 59 17.74 10.91 -0.94
CA LEU A 59 16.71 10.13 -1.62
C LEU A 59 17.07 9.89 -3.09
N ARG A 60 17.54 10.91 -3.81
CA ARG A 60 17.98 10.75 -5.21
C ARG A 60 19.13 9.77 -5.34
N GLU A 61 20.14 9.87 -4.47
CA GLU A 61 21.29 8.96 -4.46
C GLU A 61 20.88 7.51 -4.17
N VAL A 62 19.98 7.32 -3.20
CA VAL A 62 19.56 5.99 -2.74
C VAL A 62 18.59 5.34 -3.74
N LEU A 63 17.55 6.05 -4.20
CA LEU A 63 16.47 5.48 -5.04
C LEU A 63 16.98 4.90 -6.37
N ILE A 64 18.03 5.48 -6.93
CA ILE A 64 18.63 5.00 -8.20
C ILE A 64 19.71 3.94 -7.99
N HIS A 65 20.06 3.63 -6.74
CA HIS A 65 21.17 2.71 -6.46
C HIS A 65 20.82 1.29 -6.95
N PRO A 66 21.70 0.65 -7.75
CA PRO A 66 21.39 -0.63 -8.39
C PRO A 66 21.12 -1.77 -7.41
N ASP A 67 21.74 -1.71 -6.23
CA ASP A 67 21.58 -2.72 -5.17
C ASP A 67 20.57 -2.34 -4.07
N LEU A 68 19.83 -1.24 -4.24
CA LEU A 68 18.72 -0.93 -3.34
C LEU A 68 17.57 -1.92 -3.60
N TRP A 69 17.08 -2.54 -2.53
CA TRP A 69 15.83 -3.29 -2.55
C TRP A 69 14.68 -2.42 -2.04
N GLN A 70 14.85 -1.75 -0.91
CA GLN A 70 13.82 -0.92 -0.31
C GLN A 70 14.43 0.32 0.35
N VAL A 71 13.76 1.45 0.21
CA VAL A 71 13.99 2.64 1.02
C VAL A 71 12.70 3.03 1.74
N SER A 72 12.83 3.45 2.98
CA SER A 72 11.74 4.02 3.76
C SER A 72 12.18 5.28 4.48
N LEU A 73 11.27 6.25 4.60
CA LEU A 73 11.38 7.30 5.59
C LEU A 73 10.30 7.15 6.64
N ALA A 74 10.68 7.32 7.90
CA ALA A 74 9.76 7.27 9.04
C ALA A 74 9.87 8.51 9.93
N THR A 75 8.86 8.78 10.76
CA THR A 75 8.90 9.87 11.74
C THR A 75 9.87 9.59 12.90
N SER A 76 10.07 8.31 13.23
CA SER A 76 10.94 7.82 14.31
C SER A 76 11.53 6.44 14.00
N LYS A 77 12.60 6.09 14.71
CA LYS A 77 13.18 4.74 14.70
C LYS A 77 12.27 3.70 15.38
N ALA A 78 11.62 4.10 16.47
CA ALA A 78 10.72 3.23 17.22
C ALA A 78 9.32 3.27 16.63
N THR A 79 8.69 2.10 16.52
CA THR A 79 7.31 1.91 16.01
C THR A 79 6.28 2.09 17.14
N VAL A 80 6.37 3.18 17.90
CA VAL A 80 5.46 3.50 19.02
C VAL A 80 4.91 4.92 18.85
N GLY A 81 3.65 5.15 19.24
CA GLY A 81 3.00 6.47 19.39
C GLY A 81 3.29 7.52 18.30
N GLY A 82 2.42 7.62 17.29
CA GLY A 82 2.55 8.64 16.22
C GLY A 82 3.70 8.37 15.23
N TYR A 83 4.07 7.09 15.10
CA TYR A 83 4.94 6.56 14.04
C TYR A 83 4.25 6.70 12.68
N ALA A 84 4.92 7.24 11.67
CA ALA A 84 4.46 7.11 10.29
C ALA A 84 5.64 6.70 9.42
N GLN A 85 5.38 5.93 8.37
CA GLN A 85 6.38 5.43 7.45
C GLN A 85 5.83 5.44 6.03
N LEU A 86 6.65 5.88 5.09
CA LEU A 86 6.48 5.65 3.67
C LEU A 86 7.65 4.78 3.19
N SER A 87 7.36 3.78 2.37
CA SER A 87 8.32 2.82 1.85
C SER A 87 8.14 2.63 0.35
N VAL A 88 9.27 2.47 -0.34
CA VAL A 88 9.35 2.17 -1.77
C VAL A 88 10.26 0.96 -1.94
N CYS A 89 9.72 -0.11 -2.53
CA CYS A 89 10.49 -1.24 -3.02
C CYS A 89 10.91 -0.92 -4.47
N THR A 90 12.21 -0.78 -4.71
CA THR A 90 12.80 -0.46 -6.02
C THR A 90 13.11 -1.70 -6.85
N ARG A 91 12.79 -2.87 -6.30
CA ARG A 91 12.94 -4.16 -6.97
C ARG A 91 11.69 -5.01 -6.76
N PRO A 92 11.34 -5.82 -7.77
CA PRO A 92 10.48 -6.97 -7.58
C PRO A 92 10.97 -7.81 -6.40
N SER A 93 10.05 -8.36 -5.59
CA SER A 93 10.47 -9.38 -4.61
C SER A 93 10.80 -10.68 -5.35
N ILE A 94 11.37 -11.66 -4.65
CA ILE A 94 11.53 -13.03 -5.18
C ILE A 94 10.18 -13.62 -5.65
N ASP A 95 9.08 -13.11 -5.09
CA ASP A 95 7.74 -13.68 -5.19
C ASP A 95 6.76 -12.87 -6.05
N SER A 96 7.11 -11.63 -6.42
CA SER A 96 6.26 -10.73 -7.22
C SER A 96 7.12 -9.92 -8.18
N GLU A 97 6.66 -9.81 -9.42
CA GLU A 97 7.33 -9.07 -10.49
C GLU A 97 7.19 -7.54 -10.33
N ASP A 98 6.40 -7.04 -9.37
CA ASP A 98 6.02 -5.63 -9.32
C ASP A 98 6.85 -4.80 -8.32
N LEU A 99 6.99 -3.51 -8.64
CA LEU A 99 7.44 -2.52 -7.68
C LEU A 99 6.30 -2.19 -6.71
N ARG A 100 6.65 -1.93 -5.45
CA ARG A 100 5.65 -1.70 -4.40
C ARG A 100 5.92 -0.39 -3.68
N THR A 101 4.87 0.37 -3.46
CA THR A 101 4.89 1.57 -2.62
C THR A 101 3.86 1.40 -1.51
N TYR A 102 4.24 1.65 -0.26
CA TYR A 102 3.30 1.52 0.84
C TYR A 102 3.59 2.50 1.97
N GLY A 103 2.51 2.98 2.59
CA GLY A 103 2.55 3.81 3.78
C GLY A 103 1.95 3.08 4.98
N ARG A 104 2.43 3.41 6.18
CA ARG A 104 1.86 2.95 7.45
C ARG A 104 1.78 4.13 8.42
N ARG A 105 0.65 4.27 9.09
CA ARG A 105 0.40 5.28 10.12
C ARG A 105 -0.69 4.78 11.09
N PRO A 106 -0.52 4.88 12.42
CA PRO A 106 -1.60 4.75 13.39
C PRO A 106 -2.66 5.83 13.14
N LEU A 107 -3.92 5.43 13.19
CA LEU A 107 -5.03 6.35 13.05
C LEU A 107 -5.19 7.14 14.34
N ASP A 108 -5.19 8.46 14.25
CA ASP A 108 -5.58 9.33 15.37
C ASP A 108 -7.01 9.81 15.14
N LEU A 109 -7.96 9.11 15.75
CA LEU A 109 -9.38 9.46 15.67
C LEU A 109 -9.71 10.80 16.35
N SER A 110 -8.83 11.31 17.22
CA SER A 110 -8.98 12.63 17.82
C SER A 110 -8.54 13.78 16.89
N ALA A 111 -7.82 13.45 15.81
CA ALA A 111 -7.35 14.39 14.78
C ALA A 111 -7.69 13.89 13.36
N PRO A 112 -8.99 13.79 12.99
CA PRO A 112 -9.43 13.09 11.78
C PRO A 112 -8.84 13.64 10.47
N GLY A 113 -8.65 14.95 10.36
CA GLY A 113 -8.13 15.60 9.13
C GLY A 113 -6.69 15.22 8.78
N GLU A 114 -5.87 14.81 9.76
CA GLU A 114 -4.50 14.37 9.50
C GLU A 114 -4.45 13.05 8.71
N SER A 115 -5.42 12.17 8.96
CA SER A 115 -5.45 10.84 8.37
C SER A 115 -6.00 10.87 6.94
N ASP A 116 -6.96 11.75 6.68
CA ASP A 116 -7.48 11.98 5.33
C ASP A 116 -6.40 12.65 4.45
N GLY A 117 -5.63 13.59 4.98
CA GLY A 117 -4.46 14.17 4.30
C GLY A 117 -3.40 13.12 3.96
N TRP A 118 -3.18 12.14 4.85
CA TRP A 118 -2.28 11.02 4.59
C TRP A 118 -2.75 10.13 3.44
N VAL A 119 -4.03 9.77 3.41
CA VAL A 119 -4.60 8.97 2.30
C VAL A 119 -4.47 9.73 0.99
N LYS A 120 -4.82 11.02 0.98
CA LYS A 120 -4.68 11.87 -0.19
C LYS A 120 -3.23 11.89 -0.72
N GLY A 121 -2.24 12.12 0.15
CA GLY A 121 -0.83 12.12 -0.27
C GLY A 121 -0.37 10.77 -0.84
N MET A 122 -0.89 9.65 -0.30
CA MET A 122 -0.61 8.33 -0.86
C MET A 122 -1.27 8.10 -2.22
N LEU A 123 -2.47 8.62 -2.46
CA LEU A 123 -3.16 8.53 -3.75
C LEU A 123 -2.50 9.43 -4.80
N GLU A 124 -2.09 10.65 -4.42
CA GLU A 124 -1.31 11.53 -5.30
C GLU A 124 0.02 10.88 -5.70
N LEU A 125 0.71 10.22 -4.76
CA LEU A 125 1.89 9.44 -5.09
C LEU A 125 1.55 8.29 -6.04
N ALA A 126 0.52 7.51 -5.74
CA ALA A 126 0.10 6.36 -6.55
C ALA A 126 -0.24 6.78 -8.00
N ASP A 127 -0.89 7.93 -8.16
CA ASP A 127 -1.18 8.53 -9.46
C ASP A 127 0.10 8.83 -10.24
N ARG A 128 1.01 9.59 -9.63
CA ARG A 128 2.27 10.02 -10.26
C ARG A 128 3.19 8.87 -10.67
N VAL A 129 3.24 7.80 -9.89
CA VAL A 129 4.08 6.63 -10.21
C VAL A 129 3.38 5.63 -11.14
N GLY A 130 2.15 5.92 -11.56
CA GLY A 130 1.37 5.06 -12.45
C GLY A 130 0.95 3.75 -11.80
N ALA A 131 0.60 3.78 -10.52
CA ALA A 131 0.08 2.60 -9.83
C ALA A 131 -1.20 2.10 -10.52
N TYR A 132 -1.34 0.79 -10.65
CA TYR A 132 -2.48 0.16 -11.31
C TYR A 132 -3.25 -0.78 -10.38
N HIS A 133 -2.74 -1.07 -9.19
CA HIS A 133 -3.47 -1.87 -8.23
C HIS A 133 -3.08 -1.46 -6.81
N GLY A 134 -4.00 -1.53 -5.86
CA GLY A 134 -3.67 -1.29 -4.46
C GLY A 134 -4.83 -1.46 -3.51
N VAL A 135 -4.50 -1.45 -2.22
CA VAL A 135 -5.49 -1.46 -1.13
C VAL A 135 -5.07 -0.51 -0.01
N VAL A 136 -6.08 0.09 0.61
CA VAL A 136 -5.97 0.91 1.83
C VAL A 136 -6.75 0.20 2.93
N PRO A 137 -6.08 -0.64 3.75
CA PRO A 137 -6.69 -1.24 4.92
C PRO A 137 -6.76 -0.25 6.09
N VAL A 138 -7.84 -0.30 6.87
CA VAL A 138 -8.01 0.45 8.12
C VAL A 138 -8.20 -0.54 9.26
N MET A 139 -7.61 -0.27 10.41
CA MET A 139 -7.55 -1.21 11.53
C MET A 139 -7.61 -0.49 12.89
N SER A 140 -8.08 -1.19 13.92
CA SER A 140 -8.06 -0.74 15.31
C SER A 140 -6.73 -1.05 16.02
N ASP A 141 -6.46 -0.42 17.16
CA ASP A 141 -5.23 -0.62 17.94
C ASP A 141 -5.07 -2.04 18.52
N THR A 142 -6.19 -2.75 18.70
CA THR A 142 -6.23 -4.20 19.03
C THR A 142 -6.03 -5.10 17.82
N GLY A 143 -6.11 -4.52 16.62
CA GLY A 143 -5.92 -5.14 15.32
C GLY A 143 -4.64 -4.62 14.67
N VAL A 144 -3.49 -5.03 15.19
CA VAL A 144 -2.32 -5.16 14.31
C VAL A 144 -2.77 -6.06 13.19
N LEU A 145 -2.69 -5.64 11.92
CA LEU A 145 -2.25 -6.49 10.81
C LEU A 145 -2.13 -5.74 9.48
N ILE A 146 -0.89 -5.33 9.26
CA ILE A 146 -0.35 -4.85 8.00
C ILE A 146 -0.95 -5.64 6.84
N ASP A 147 -1.29 -4.87 5.79
CA ASP A 147 -1.53 -5.30 4.43
C ASP A 147 -1.01 -6.72 4.12
N ILE A 148 -1.89 -7.52 3.55
CA ILE A 148 -1.73 -8.93 3.19
C ILE A 148 -0.63 -9.17 2.14
N SER A 149 0.12 -8.12 1.80
CA SER A 149 1.33 -8.07 0.97
C SER A 149 2.63 -8.40 1.69
N GLY A 150 2.65 -8.46 3.02
CA GLY A 150 3.90 -8.63 3.77
C GLY A 150 3.68 -9.38 5.07
N VAL A 151 4.43 -10.47 5.24
CA VAL A 151 4.54 -11.22 6.50
C VAL A 151 5.04 -10.26 7.58
N ASN A 152 4.35 -10.16 8.72
CA ASN A 152 4.97 -9.69 9.94
C ASN A 152 4.48 -10.48 11.16
N VAL A 153 5.47 -10.72 12.02
CA VAL A 153 5.44 -11.53 13.23
C VAL A 153 4.94 -10.67 14.39
N ILE A 154 4.06 -11.23 15.23
CA ILE A 154 3.51 -10.59 16.44
C ILE A 154 4.59 -10.57 17.54
N ALA A 155 4.40 -9.73 18.56
CA ALA A 155 5.22 -9.59 19.76
C ALA A 155 5.66 -10.90 20.44
N ASP A 156 4.95 -12.02 20.20
CA ASP A 156 5.22 -13.35 20.80
C ASP A 156 5.90 -14.34 19.83
N GLY A 157 6.34 -13.89 18.64
CA GLY A 157 7.02 -14.75 17.66
C GLY A 157 6.09 -15.60 16.79
N VAL A 158 4.76 -15.61 17.06
CA VAL A 158 3.77 -16.34 16.26
C VAL A 158 3.00 -15.38 15.35
N PRO A 159 3.07 -15.51 14.02
CA PRO A 159 2.23 -14.72 13.12
C PRO A 159 0.75 -15.12 13.31
N GLN A 160 -0.10 -14.21 13.81
CA GLN A 160 -1.55 -14.33 13.65
C GLN A 160 -2.01 -13.28 12.65
N HIS A 161 -2.71 -13.71 11.61
CA HIS A 161 -3.29 -12.86 10.57
C HIS A 161 -4.79 -12.66 10.87
N PRO A 162 -5.46 -11.50 10.63
CA PRO A 162 -6.86 -11.33 11.04
C PRO A 162 -7.81 -12.04 10.08
N ALA A 163 -7.28 -12.43 8.91
CA ALA A 163 -7.96 -13.21 7.89
C ALA A 163 -6.99 -14.28 7.32
N PRO A 164 -6.54 -15.27 8.12
CA PRO A 164 -5.44 -16.15 7.75
C PRO A 164 -5.72 -16.94 6.46
N ALA A 165 -6.98 -17.31 6.24
CA ALA A 165 -7.43 -17.93 4.99
C ALA A 165 -7.25 -17.03 3.76
N GLN A 166 -7.42 -15.70 3.89
CA GLN A 166 -7.16 -14.79 2.77
C GLN A 166 -5.65 -14.74 2.47
N LEU A 167 -4.82 -14.61 3.50
CA LEU A 167 -3.37 -14.59 3.36
C LEU A 167 -2.87 -15.86 2.65
N GLU A 168 -3.32 -17.03 3.09
CA GLU A 168 -2.95 -18.30 2.45
C GLU A 168 -3.29 -18.31 0.94
N ARG A 169 -4.48 -17.83 0.57
CA ARG A 169 -4.91 -17.75 -0.84
C ARG A 169 -3.98 -16.85 -1.65
N MET A 170 -3.64 -15.66 -1.17
CA MET A 170 -2.73 -14.75 -1.90
C MET A 170 -1.30 -15.29 -1.97
N VAL A 171 -0.75 -15.81 -0.87
CA VAL A 171 0.61 -16.40 -0.87
C VAL A 171 0.71 -17.54 -1.88
N SER A 172 -0.37 -18.28 -2.10
CA SER A 172 -0.39 -19.38 -3.08
C SER A 172 -0.36 -18.93 -4.54
N VAL A 173 -0.63 -17.65 -4.82
CA VAL A 173 -0.67 -17.07 -6.17
C VAL A 173 0.12 -15.75 -6.25
N ASP A 174 1.12 -15.52 -5.40
CA ASP A 174 1.77 -14.19 -5.27
C ASP A 174 2.26 -13.60 -6.61
N ARG A 175 2.74 -14.46 -7.52
CA ARG A 175 3.17 -14.07 -8.88
C ARG A 175 2.04 -13.65 -9.82
N GLU A 176 0.85 -14.17 -9.60
CA GLU A 176 -0.36 -13.88 -10.39
C GLU A 176 -1.24 -12.82 -9.71
N LEU A 177 -0.88 -12.41 -8.49
CA LEU A 177 -1.54 -11.33 -7.79
C LEU A 177 -1.31 -10.03 -8.56
N VAL A 178 -2.34 -9.18 -8.59
CA VAL A 178 -2.46 -7.92 -9.34
C VAL A 178 -2.38 -7.99 -10.86
N THR A 179 -2.01 -9.14 -11.44
CA THR A 179 -2.08 -9.37 -12.89
C THR A 179 -3.35 -10.14 -13.23
N ARG A 180 -3.45 -11.41 -12.81
CA ARG A 180 -4.62 -12.26 -13.00
C ARG A 180 -5.65 -12.10 -11.89
N TYR A 181 -5.17 -12.06 -10.64
CA TYR A 181 -6.02 -11.98 -9.46
C TYR A 181 -5.94 -10.61 -8.83
N VAL A 182 -7.04 -10.14 -8.22
CA VAL A 182 -7.05 -8.91 -7.43
C VAL A 182 -6.83 -9.22 -5.96
N ARG A 183 -6.31 -8.25 -5.20
CA ARG A 183 -6.35 -8.34 -3.74
C ARG A 183 -7.79 -8.28 -3.26
N PHE A 184 -8.05 -8.88 -2.10
CA PHE A 184 -9.35 -8.73 -1.45
C PHE A 184 -9.66 -7.25 -1.20
N PRO A 185 -10.83 -6.74 -1.63
CA PRO A 185 -11.22 -5.36 -1.39
C PRO A 185 -11.10 -4.97 0.09
N ARG A 186 -10.71 -3.71 0.31
CA ARG A 186 -10.57 -3.05 1.61
C ARG A 186 -11.34 -1.73 1.60
N TRP A 187 -11.19 -0.93 2.66
CA TRP A 187 -11.83 0.38 2.74
C TRP A 187 -11.53 1.28 1.54
N GLY A 188 -10.28 1.27 1.07
CA GLY A 188 -9.90 1.79 -0.24
C GLY A 188 -9.34 0.68 -1.13
N THR A 189 -9.74 0.64 -2.40
CA THR A 189 -9.28 -0.37 -3.37
C THR A 189 -9.01 0.29 -4.71
N LEU A 190 -7.78 0.20 -5.20
CA LEU A 190 -7.39 0.61 -6.55
C LEU A 190 -7.37 -0.62 -7.46
N LEU A 191 -8.14 -0.57 -8.54
CA LEU A 191 -8.20 -1.59 -9.59
C LEU A 191 -7.87 -0.98 -10.95
N SER A 192 -6.82 -1.48 -11.60
CA SER A 192 -6.96 -2.17 -12.87
C SER A 192 -8.03 -1.65 -13.83
N HIS A 193 -7.77 -0.82 -14.85
CA HIS A 193 -8.79 -0.64 -15.92
C HIS A 193 -9.24 -2.00 -16.48
N ALA A 194 -8.30 -2.93 -16.68
CA ALA A 194 -8.60 -4.29 -17.15
C ALA A 194 -9.45 -5.08 -16.14
N HIS A 195 -9.15 -5.00 -14.84
CA HIS A 195 -9.95 -5.66 -13.81
C HIS A 195 -11.34 -5.04 -13.67
N VAL A 196 -11.45 -3.72 -13.75
CA VAL A 196 -12.74 -3.02 -13.74
C VAL A 196 -13.60 -3.48 -14.92
N GLN A 197 -13.03 -3.60 -16.13
CA GLN A 197 -13.75 -4.17 -17.27
C GLN A 197 -14.15 -5.63 -17.05
N ALA A 198 -13.27 -6.46 -16.48
CA ALA A 198 -13.59 -7.85 -16.15
C ALA A 198 -14.71 -7.99 -15.11
N LEU A 199 -14.91 -6.98 -14.25
CA LEU A 199 -16.04 -6.89 -13.31
C LEU A 199 -17.31 -6.27 -13.93
N GLY A 200 -17.33 -6.02 -15.23
CA GLY A 200 -18.46 -5.45 -15.97
C GLY A 200 -18.50 -3.92 -15.99
N GLY A 201 -17.37 -3.26 -15.73
CA GLY A 201 -17.19 -1.82 -15.85
C GLY A 201 -17.46 -1.03 -14.57
N ARG A 202 -17.01 0.22 -14.56
CA ARG A 202 -17.11 1.15 -13.42
C ARG A 202 -18.54 1.29 -12.89
N ALA A 203 -19.52 1.50 -13.78
CA ALA A 203 -20.92 1.71 -13.40
C ALA A 203 -21.51 0.52 -12.62
N ARG A 204 -21.13 -0.72 -12.97
CA ARG A 204 -21.58 -1.92 -12.25
C ARG A 204 -20.98 -2.01 -10.85
N ILE A 205 -19.73 -1.60 -10.68
CA ILE A 205 -19.09 -1.55 -9.35
C ILE A 205 -19.77 -0.48 -8.49
N GLU A 206 -20.04 0.69 -9.06
CA GLU A 206 -20.76 1.77 -8.37
C GLU A 206 -22.17 1.35 -7.92
N ASP A 207 -22.93 0.71 -8.80
CA ASP A 207 -24.28 0.22 -8.53
C ASP A 207 -24.29 -0.93 -7.49
N ALA A 208 -23.31 -1.83 -7.50
CA ALA A 208 -23.29 -2.94 -6.54
C ALA A 208 -22.74 -2.53 -5.16
N VAL A 209 -21.70 -1.70 -5.13
CA VAL A 209 -20.92 -1.40 -3.92
C VAL A 209 -21.34 -0.09 -3.27
N HIS A 210 -21.88 0.85 -4.04
CA HIS A 210 -22.21 2.21 -3.59
C HIS A 210 -21.03 2.90 -2.87
N PRO A 211 -19.83 2.95 -3.48
CA PRO A 211 -18.67 3.61 -2.86
C PRO A 211 -18.94 5.11 -2.70
N ALA A 212 -18.47 5.71 -1.60
CA ALA A 212 -18.59 7.14 -1.38
C ALA A 212 -17.69 7.97 -2.30
N VAL A 213 -16.56 7.41 -2.75
CA VAL A 213 -15.60 8.08 -3.63
C VAL A 213 -15.17 7.13 -4.74
N VAL A 214 -15.17 7.64 -5.98
CA VAL A 214 -14.63 6.96 -7.15
C VAL A 214 -13.80 7.94 -7.96
N GLU A 215 -12.50 7.65 -8.08
CA GLU A 215 -11.52 8.51 -8.74
C GLU A 215 -10.67 7.68 -9.70
N GLU A 216 -10.21 8.30 -10.78
CA GLU A 216 -9.17 7.72 -11.62
C GLU A 216 -7.81 8.06 -10.99
N VAL A 217 -7.01 7.04 -10.70
CA VAL A 217 -5.73 7.17 -10.01
C VAL A 217 -4.72 6.29 -10.74
N GLY A 218 -3.68 6.91 -11.29
CA GLY A 218 -2.63 6.25 -12.04
C GLY A 218 -3.20 5.55 -13.26
N ARG A 219 -3.25 4.22 -13.22
CA ARG A 219 -3.72 3.36 -14.32
C ARG A 219 -4.92 2.49 -13.91
N GLY A 220 -5.79 3.05 -13.08
CA GLY A 220 -7.01 2.37 -12.66
C GLY A 220 -8.01 3.29 -11.98
N PHE A 221 -9.04 2.67 -11.40
CA PHE A 221 -10.04 3.35 -10.58
C PHE A 221 -9.83 3.02 -9.11
N TYR A 222 -9.74 4.06 -8.29
CA TYR A 222 -9.78 3.97 -6.84
C TYR A 222 -11.22 4.07 -6.36
N PHE A 223 -11.63 3.09 -5.58
CA PHE A 223 -12.93 3.02 -4.93
C PHE A 223 -12.74 3.11 -3.41
N GLN A 224 -13.40 4.06 -2.78
CA GLN A 224 -13.39 4.24 -1.33
C GLN A 224 -14.80 4.13 -0.77
N LEU A 225 -14.96 3.26 0.22
CA LEU A 225 -16.29 2.82 0.69
C LEU A 225 -17.03 3.96 1.41
N THR A 226 -16.33 4.72 2.27
CA THR A 226 -16.91 5.85 3.01
C THR A 226 -16.06 7.11 2.85
N THR A 227 -16.64 8.30 3.06
CA THR A 227 -15.96 9.59 2.81
C THR A 227 -14.74 9.83 3.68
N THR A 228 -14.70 9.29 4.91
CA THR A 228 -13.62 9.53 5.87
C THR A 228 -13.17 8.25 6.55
N LEU A 229 -11.91 8.21 6.99
CA LEU A 229 -11.36 7.07 7.73
C LEU A 229 -12.08 6.80 9.06
N ALA A 230 -12.66 7.83 9.69
CA ALA A 230 -13.41 7.70 10.94
C ALA A 230 -14.60 6.72 10.84
N THR A 231 -15.13 6.54 9.63
CA THR A 231 -16.28 5.65 9.36
C THR A 231 -15.86 4.34 8.69
N ALA A 232 -14.56 4.10 8.48
CA ALA A 232 -14.07 2.94 7.75
C ALA A 232 -14.45 1.59 8.38
N MET A 233 -14.70 1.59 9.69
CA MET A 233 -15.10 0.40 10.46
C MET A 233 -16.60 0.35 10.77
N ALA A 234 -17.39 1.32 10.29
CA ALA A 234 -18.84 1.35 10.49
C ALA A 234 -19.53 0.16 9.80
N GLN A 235 -20.72 -0.21 10.27
CA GLN A 235 -21.48 -1.33 9.69
C GLN A 235 -21.73 -1.16 8.18
N ASP A 236 -21.97 0.07 7.74
CA ASP A 236 -22.20 0.37 6.33
C ASP A 236 -20.95 0.07 5.50
N ALA A 237 -19.77 0.50 5.95
CA ALA A 237 -18.49 0.18 5.31
C ALA A 237 -18.24 -1.33 5.21
N GLN A 238 -18.60 -2.08 6.26
CA GLN A 238 -18.48 -3.55 6.26
C GLN A 238 -19.42 -4.19 5.24
N ARG A 239 -20.68 -3.73 5.13
CA ARG A 239 -21.63 -4.22 4.12
C ARG A 239 -21.15 -3.92 2.70
N GLN A 240 -20.66 -2.71 2.45
CA GLN A 240 -20.09 -2.34 1.15
C GLN A 240 -18.84 -3.18 0.82
N GLN A 241 -17.98 -3.45 1.81
CA GLN A 241 -16.81 -4.30 1.63
C GLN A 241 -17.19 -5.74 1.26
N LEU A 242 -18.22 -6.30 1.89
CA LEU A 242 -18.76 -7.62 1.56
C LEU A 242 -19.31 -7.64 0.13
N ALA A 243 -20.15 -6.66 -0.24
CA ALA A 243 -20.68 -6.53 -1.59
C ALA A 243 -19.56 -6.42 -2.65
N PHE A 244 -18.51 -5.65 -2.36
CA PHE A 244 -17.36 -5.55 -3.25
C PHE A 244 -16.58 -6.87 -3.34
N THR A 245 -16.41 -7.57 -2.23
CA THR A 245 -15.75 -8.88 -2.20
C THR A 245 -16.52 -9.92 -3.00
N GLU A 246 -17.85 -9.93 -2.90
CA GLU A 246 -18.73 -10.81 -3.68
C GLU A 246 -18.66 -10.49 -5.18
N LEU A 247 -18.73 -9.21 -5.55
CA LEU A 247 -18.58 -8.79 -6.94
C LEU A 247 -17.21 -9.19 -7.50
N ALA A 248 -16.14 -9.00 -6.71
CA ALA A 248 -14.78 -9.32 -7.10
C ALA A 248 -14.46 -10.82 -7.08
N ALA A 249 -15.35 -11.67 -6.57
CA ALA A 249 -15.10 -13.11 -6.36
C ALA A 249 -14.50 -13.85 -7.57
N PRO A 250 -14.90 -13.59 -8.83
CA PRO A 250 -14.30 -14.23 -10.01
C PRO A 250 -12.81 -13.90 -10.21
N LEU A 251 -12.34 -12.77 -9.67
CA LEU A 251 -10.96 -12.30 -9.76
C LEU A 251 -10.17 -12.51 -8.46
N LEU A 252 -10.79 -13.03 -7.40
CA LEU A 252 -10.07 -13.30 -6.16
C LEU A 252 -9.19 -14.55 -6.29
N PRO A 253 -8.02 -14.59 -5.62
CA PRO A 253 -7.19 -15.79 -5.52
C PRO A 253 -8.02 -17.01 -5.13
N PRO A 254 -7.91 -18.16 -5.82
CA PRO A 254 -8.77 -19.31 -5.52
C PRO A 254 -8.50 -19.84 -4.11
N THR A 255 -9.50 -20.48 -3.50
CA THR A 255 -9.23 -21.38 -2.38
C THR A 255 -8.37 -22.53 -2.90
N ARG A 256 -7.29 -22.89 -2.18
CA ARG A 256 -6.57 -24.13 -2.50
C ARG A 256 -7.58 -25.27 -2.41
N SER A 257 -7.93 -25.87 -3.55
CA SER A 257 -8.54 -27.19 -3.53
C SER A 257 -7.56 -28.11 -2.80
N ALA A 258 -8.03 -28.83 -1.78
CA ALA A 258 -7.22 -29.88 -1.18
C ALA A 258 -6.67 -30.73 -2.33
N ARG A 259 -5.35 -30.78 -2.48
CA ARG A 259 -4.71 -31.72 -3.41
C ARG A 259 -5.15 -33.10 -2.96
N THR A 260 -6.13 -33.67 -3.64
CA THR A 260 -6.47 -35.10 -3.59
C THR A 260 -5.37 -35.90 -4.22
#